data_AF-A0A1J5FM47-F1
#
_entry.id   AF-A0A1J5FM47-F1
#
_cell.length_a   1.000
_cell.length_b   1.000
_cell.length_c   1.000
_cell.angle_alpha   90.00
_cell.angle_beta   90.00
_cell.angle_gamma   90.00
#
_symmetry.space_group_name_H-M   'P 1'
#
loop_
_entity.id
_entity.type
_entity.pdbx_description
1 polymer ?
#
loop_
_entity_poly.entity_id
_entity_poly.type
_entity_poly.pdbx_seq_one_letter_code
_entity_poly.pdbx_strand_id
1 'polypeptide(L)' 'MVKEIVSSYPASKKIIWVQEEPKNMGAWNFLAPRLIECLNSGQKLRYSGRPESASPAVGSSRISVQQQKDLVEKAFM' A
#
# COMPACT_ATOMS: atom_id res chain seq x y z
N MET A 1 -17.68 -6.85 6.30
CA MET A 1 -16.67 -7.50 5.43
C MET A 1 -15.23 -7.04 5.69
N VAL A 2 -14.74 -5.88 5.20
CA VAL A 2 -13.30 -5.51 5.40
C VAL A 2 -12.95 -5.26 6.87
N LYS A 3 -13.79 -4.52 7.60
CA LYS A 3 -13.60 -4.28 9.03
C LYS A 3 -13.56 -5.58 9.84
N GLU A 4 -14.45 -6.53 9.57
CA GLU A 4 -14.45 -7.86 10.21
C GLU A 4 -13.13 -8.61 9.97
N ILE A 5 -12.60 -8.57 8.74
CA ILE A 5 -11.30 -9.18 8.42
C ILE A 5 -10.18 -8.48 9.19
N VAL A 6 -10.16 -7.15 9.27
CA VAL A 6 -9.14 -6.43 10.03
C VAL A 6 -9.23 -6.77 11.52
N SER A 7 -10.44 -6.91 12.06
CA SER A 7 -10.68 -7.32 13.45
C SER A 7 -10.30 -8.77 13.76
N SER A 8 -10.17 -9.66 12.76
CA SER A 8 -9.64 -11.02 13.01
C SER A 8 -8.13 -11.07 13.24
N TYR A 9 -7.42 -9.94 13.06
CA TYR A 9 -5.98 -9.80 13.36
C TYR A 9 -5.70 -8.76 14.46
N PRO A 10 -6.13 -9.01 15.72
CA PRO A 10 -6.05 -8.02 16.80
C PRO A 10 -4.63 -7.69 17.25
N ALA A 11 -3.66 -8.59 17.05
CA ALA A 11 -2.26 -8.37 17.42
C ALA A 11 -1.49 -7.50 16.41
N SER A 12 -2.04 -7.30 15.20
CA SER A 12 -1.37 -6.58 14.12
C SER A 12 -1.34 -5.09 14.41
N LYS A 13 -0.14 -4.51 14.60
CA LYS A 13 0.03 -3.05 14.80
C LYS A 13 0.05 -2.25 13.50
N LYS A 14 0.41 -2.89 12.38
CA LYS A 14 0.55 -2.28 11.06
C LYS A 14 -0.35 -3.04 10.08
N ILE A 15 -1.12 -2.31 9.29
CA ILE A 15 -1.79 -2.81 8.09
C ILE A 15 -1.16 -2.07 6.91
N ILE A 16 -0.76 -2.80 5.87
CA ILE A 16 0.00 -2.23 4.75
C ILE A 16 -0.84 -2.38 3.49
N TRP A 17 -1.14 -1.27 2.81
CA TRP A 17 -1.66 -1.28 1.44
C TRP A 17 -0.49 -1.41 0.47
N VAL A 18 -0.54 -2.42 -0.39
CA VAL A 18 0.50 -2.71 -1.37
C VAL A 18 -0.09 -2.55 -2.77
N GLN A 19 0.57 -1.78 -3.64
CA GLN A 19 0.18 -1.64 -5.05
C GLN A 19 1.40 -1.41 -5.95
N GLU A 20 1.28 -1.75 -7.24
CA GLU A 20 2.35 -1.51 -8.22
C GLU A 20 2.30 -0.11 -8.81
N GLU A 21 1.11 0.50 -8.86
CA GLU A 21 0.91 1.82 -9.44
C GLU A 21 1.57 2.91 -8.59
N PRO A 22 1.99 4.04 -9.22
CA PRO A 22 2.38 5.24 -8.51
C PRO A 22 1.37 5.63 -7.42
N LYS A 23 1.84 6.16 -6.29
CA LYS A 23 0.98 6.50 -5.14
C LYS A 23 -0.15 7.49 -5.45
N ASN A 24 0.03 8.38 -6.41
CA ASN A 24 -1.00 9.30 -6.90
C ASN A 24 -1.98 8.65 -7.88
N MET A 25 -1.78 7.38 -8.23
CA MET A 25 -2.58 6.56 -9.13
C MET A 25 -3.07 5.30 -8.41
N GLY A 26 -3.80 4.44 -9.14
CA GLY A 26 -4.39 3.24 -8.58
C GLY A 26 -5.48 3.57 -7.55
N ALA A 27 -5.71 2.65 -6.62
CA ALA A 27 -6.81 2.76 -5.67
C ALA A 27 -6.46 3.50 -4.37
N TRP A 28 -5.18 3.82 -4.12
CA TRP A 28 -4.71 4.37 -2.85
C TRP A 28 -5.50 5.58 -2.38
N ASN A 29 -5.64 6.61 -3.21
CA ASN A 29 -6.32 7.86 -2.81
C ASN A 29 -7.81 7.65 -2.51
N PHE A 30 -8.45 6.66 -3.14
CA PHE A 30 -9.84 6.32 -2.86
C PHE A 30 -10.00 5.45 -1.61
N LEU A 31 -9.15 4.42 -1.46
CA LEU A 31 -9.31 3.42 -0.41
C LEU A 31 -8.67 3.81 0.92
N ALA A 32 -7.57 4.56 0.92
CA ALA A 32 -6.86 4.94 2.14
C ALA A 32 -7.78 5.51 3.24
N PRO A 33 -8.64 6.53 2.99
CA PRO A 33 -9.53 7.05 4.04
C PRO A 33 -10.51 5.99 4.56
N ARG A 34 -11.07 5.15 3.68
CA ARG A 34 -12.03 4.09 4.03
C ARG A 34 -11.37 2.96 4.83
N LEU A 35 -10.12 2.62 4.49
CA LEU A 35 -9.35 1.61 5.21
C LEU A 35 -8.97 2.09 6.61
N ILE A 36 -8.67 3.38 6.78
CA ILE A 36 -8.40 3.99 8.09
C ILE A 36 -9.62 3.83 9.01
N GLU A 37 -10.84 4.05 8.51
CA GLU A 37 -12.09 3.85 9.27
C GLU A 37 -12.35 2.39 9.67
N CYS A 38 -11.71 1.43 8.98
CA CYS A 38 -11.82 0.00 9.27
C CYS A 38 -10.78 -0.50 10.28
N LEU A 39 -9.80 0.32 10.67
CA LEU A 39 -8.74 -0.09 11.60
C LEU A 39 -9.25 -0.18 13.04
N ASN A 40 -8.73 -1.17 13.79
CA ASN A 40 -8.92 -1.21 15.22
C ASN A 40 -8.00 -0.19 15.92
N SER A 41 -8.33 0.13 17.18
CA SER A 41 -7.50 1.04 18.00
C SER A 41 -6.05 0.55 18.08
N GLY A 42 -5.10 1.47 17.89
CA GLY A 42 -3.67 1.18 17.92
C GLY A 42 -3.08 0.65 16.60
N GLN A 43 -3.90 0.26 15.62
CA GLN A 43 -3.43 -0.14 14.29
C GLN A 43 -3.14 1.09 13.43
N LYS A 44 -2.15 0.99 12.52
CA LYS A 44 -1.80 2.06 11.58
C LYS A 44 -1.78 1.55 10.14
N LEU A 45 -2.37 2.33 9.24
CA LEU A 45 -2.22 2.11 7.80
C LEU A 45 -0.84 2.61 7.34
N ARG A 46 -0.21 1.82 6.46
CA ARG A 46 1.05 2.15 5.77
C ARG A 46 0.88 1.88 4.28
N TYR A 47 1.70 2.54 3.48
CA TYR A 47 1.70 2.43 2.03
C TYR A 47 3.01 1.83 1.54
N SER A 48 2.91 0.78 0.71
CA SER A 48 4.00 0.29 -0.10
C SER A 48 3.60 0.29 -1.58
N GLY A 49 4.39 0.94 -2.41
CA GLY A 49 4.12 1.07 -3.83
C GLY A 49 5.06 2.08 -4.47
N ARG A 50 4.90 2.29 -5.78
CA ARG A 50 5.79 3.18 -6.53
C ARG A 50 5.61 4.65 -6.09
N PRO A 51 6.68 5.46 -6.13
CA PRO A 51 6.59 6.88 -5.84
C PRO A 51 5.63 7.58 -6.83
N GLU A 52 5.14 8.75 -6.44
CA GLU A 52 4.25 9.55 -7.28
C GLU A 52 4.93 9.90 -8.60
N SER A 53 4.18 9.82 -9.69
CA SER A 53 4.69 10.04 -11.05
C SER A 53 3.57 10.55 -11.95
N ALA A 54 3.92 11.35 -12.96
CA ALA A 54 2.99 11.75 -14.01
C ALA A 54 2.72 10.60 -15.00
N SER A 55 3.71 9.74 -15.23
CA SER A 55 3.58 8.53 -16.06
C SER A 55 3.18 7.31 -15.23
N PRO A 56 2.35 6.38 -15.75
CA PRO A 56 2.00 5.13 -15.07
C PRO A 56 3.19 4.24 -14.74
N ALA A 57 4.24 4.28 -15.56
CA ALA A 57 5.45 3.51 -15.36
C ALA A 57 6.68 4.23 -15.95
N VAL A 58 7.86 3.81 -15.48
CA VAL A 58 9.14 4.20 -16.08
C VAL A 58 9.33 3.46 -17.41
N GLY A 59 9.90 4.12 -18.41
CA GLY A 59 10.15 3.50 -19.72
C GLY A 59 11.31 2.49 -19.74
N SER A 60 12.14 2.46 -18.69
CA SER A 60 13.26 1.51 -18.57
C SER A 60 12.83 0.26 -17.81
N SER A 61 12.92 -0.90 -18.46
CA SER A 61 12.62 -2.20 -17.84
C SER A 61 13.47 -2.47 -16.61
N ARG A 62 14.77 -2.11 -16.65
CA ARG A 62 15.68 -2.25 -15.50
C ARG A 62 15.21 -1.45 -14.29
N ILE A 63 14.78 -0.20 -14.48
CA ILE A 63 14.29 0.65 -13.39
C ILE A 63 12.95 0.11 -12.88
N SER A 64 12.07 -0.36 -13.76
CA SER A 64 10.78 -0.95 -13.37
C SER A 64 10.95 -2.19 -12.49
N VAL A 65 11.88 -3.08 -12.85
CA VAL A 65 12.23 -4.26 -12.03
C VAL A 65 12.79 -3.84 -10.67
N GLN A 66 13.63 -2.80 -10.62
CA GLN A 66 14.13 -2.29 -9.34
C GLN A 66 13.00 -1.75 -8.46
N GLN A 67 12.12 -0.90 -9.01
CA GLN A 67 10.98 -0.36 -8.28
C GLN A 67 10.04 -1.46 -7.76
N GLN A 68 9.87 -2.55 -8.51
CA GLN A 68 9.09 -3.70 -8.08
C GLN A 68 9.73 -4.41 -6.88
N LYS A 69 11.05 -4.58 -6.89
CA LYS A 69 11.76 -5.16 -5.74
C LYS A 69 11.62 -4.26 -4.51
N ASP A 70 11.87 -2.97 -4.68
CA ASP A 70 11.83 -1.99 -3.59
C ASP A 70 10.45 -1.92 -2.92
N LEU A 71 9.35 -1.93 -3.69
CA LEU A 71 8.00 -1.90 -3.12
C LEU A 71 7.62 -3.21 -2.42
N VAL A 72 8.13 -4.36 -2.89
CA VAL A 72 7.90 -5.64 -2.22
C VAL A 72 8.69 -5.69 -0.92
N GLU A 73 9.97 -5.33 -0.94
CA GLU A 73 10.81 -5.26 0.27
C GLU A 73 10.21 -4.33 1.32
N LYS A 74 9.77 -3.13 0.91
CA LYS A 74 9.11 -2.16 1.79
C LYS A 74 7.80 -2.69 2.39
N ALA A 75 7.12 -3.63 1.76
CA ALA A 75 5.90 -4.24 2.31
C ALA A 75 6.19 -5.18 3.49
N PHE A 76 7.42 -5.68 3.64
CA PHE A 76 7.83 -6.60 4.71
C PHE A 76 8.64 -5.93 5.84
N MET A 77 8.92 -4.63 5.76
CA MET A 77 9.62 -3.83 6.79
C MET A 77 8.65 -3.15 7.79
#